data_AF-A0A5C6US68-F1
#
_entry.id   AF-A0A5C6US68-F1
#
_cell.length_a   1.000
_cell.length_b   1.000
_cell.length_c   1.000
_cell.angle_alpha   90.00
_cell.angle_beta   90.00
_cell.angle_gamma   90.00
#
_symmetry.space_group_name_H-M   'P 1'
#
loop_
_entity.id
_entity.type
_entity.pdbx_description
1 polymer ?
#
loop_
_entity_poly.entity_id
_entity_poly.type
_entity_poly.pdbx_seq_one_letter_code
_entity_poly.pdbx_strand_id
1 'polypeptide(L)'
;MTFSGSLHVYPRSFQRLSALAFGLALLLISQTAIAHPGSLWGIDLSSVVALRDQARIAAYRSAGAPGERLNRVSTIVLDPGHGGDNSGAIGVAGIREKHLTLELAYHLREAIQERYPDVRVVMTRYWDTSLSLPERVHLANLAQADVFLSLHYNAAVHNRAVGYETFYLRPQDVTPEPAPVEEHTDHHDASPIEGARLVGQHGDDLVFIQRDLIRAHQHELSARLAHSVQNGFRGHLDSIDRGVKQANFGVLRGAHMPAVVVEAGFLTHPDEGSRLIERAHRQRVVNALLDAIVNFDAELEHVLDDQP
;
A
#
# COMPACT_ATOMS: atom_id res chain seq x y z
N MET A 1 54.83 -43.64 -8.34
CA MET A 1 53.74 -42.82 -8.89
C MET A 1 52.47 -43.64 -8.87
N THR A 2 51.61 -43.41 -7.89
CA THR A 2 50.30 -44.06 -7.76
C THR A 2 49.34 -43.02 -7.17
N PHE A 3 48.39 -42.59 -7.99
CA PHE A 3 47.29 -41.69 -7.61
C PHE A 3 46.33 -42.46 -6.67
N SER A 4 46.07 -41.91 -5.48
CA SER A 4 44.98 -42.35 -4.61
C SER A 4 43.96 -41.22 -4.54
N GLY A 5 42.74 -41.50 -5.02
CA GLY A 5 41.61 -40.59 -4.92
C GLY A 5 40.95 -40.68 -3.55
N SER A 6 40.76 -39.53 -2.91
CA SER A 6 39.93 -39.42 -1.71
C SER A 6 38.57 -38.83 -2.09
N LEU A 7 37.51 -39.65 -1.95
CA LEU A 7 36.13 -39.19 -1.94
C LEU A 7 35.92 -38.25 -0.75
N HIS A 8 35.56 -37.00 -1.00
CA HIS A 8 34.98 -36.14 0.02
C HIS A 8 33.48 -36.41 0.12
N VAL A 9 33.09 -37.03 1.23
CA VAL A 9 31.71 -37.26 1.64
C VAL A 9 31.15 -35.95 2.22
N TYR A 10 30.17 -35.34 1.55
CA TYR A 10 29.41 -34.24 2.12
C TYR A 10 28.48 -34.74 3.25
N PRO A 11 28.36 -34.01 4.39
CA PRO A 11 27.50 -34.42 5.50
C PRO A 11 26.00 -34.34 5.14
N ARG A 12 25.26 -35.38 5.57
CA ARG A 12 23.83 -35.64 5.31
C ARG A 12 22.82 -34.64 5.93
N SER A 13 23.24 -33.45 6.36
CA SER A 13 22.37 -32.47 7.02
C SER A 13 21.64 -31.52 6.05
N PHE A 14 22.01 -31.47 4.77
CA PHE A 14 21.39 -30.57 3.78
C PHE A 14 20.18 -31.16 3.03
N GLN A 15 19.85 -32.45 3.20
CA GLN A 15 18.73 -33.10 2.50
C GLN A 15 17.40 -33.14 3.29
N ARG A 16 17.36 -32.60 4.52
CA ARG A 16 16.12 -32.59 5.33
C ARG A 16 15.37 -31.26 5.35
N LEU A 17 15.97 -30.17 4.88
CA LEU A 17 15.30 -28.85 4.79
C LEU A 17 14.58 -28.64 3.45
N SER A 18 14.93 -29.39 2.40
CA SER A 18 14.23 -29.35 1.10
C SER A 18 12.95 -30.18 1.06
N ALA A 19 12.76 -31.12 2.00
CA ALA A 19 11.56 -31.97 2.07
C ALA A 19 10.38 -31.29 2.80
N LEU A 20 10.65 -30.33 3.70
CA LEU A 20 9.58 -29.60 4.40
C LEU A 20 8.94 -28.51 3.52
N ALA A 21 9.67 -27.98 2.55
CA ALA A 21 9.17 -26.99 1.59
C ALA A 21 8.27 -27.58 0.49
N PHE A 22 8.35 -28.91 0.26
CA PHE A 22 7.47 -29.63 -0.68
C PHE A 22 6.27 -30.30 0.00
N GLY A 23 6.29 -30.45 1.33
CA GLY A 23 5.25 -31.14 2.10
C GLY A 23 4.02 -30.30 2.46
N LEU A 24 4.07 -28.97 2.32
CA LEU A 24 2.92 -28.10 2.61
C LEU A 24 2.01 -27.83 1.38
N ALA A 25 2.39 -28.32 0.19
CA ALA A 25 1.65 -28.12 -1.05
C ALA A 25 0.57 -29.19 -1.33
N LEU A 26 0.34 -30.13 -0.40
CA LEU A 26 -0.58 -31.26 -0.60
C LEU A 26 -1.35 -31.59 0.68
N LEU A 27 -2.06 -30.62 1.25
CA LEU A 27 -3.19 -30.93 2.12
C LEU A 27 -4.17 -29.75 2.09
N LEU A 28 -5.26 -29.91 1.33
CA LEU A 28 -6.62 -29.35 1.53
C LEU A 28 -7.37 -29.38 0.19
N ILE A 29 -7.75 -30.59 -0.25
CA ILE A 29 -8.90 -30.76 -1.14
C ILE A 29 -10.00 -31.35 -0.25
N SER A 30 -10.90 -30.50 0.21
CA SER A 30 -12.33 -30.77 0.22
C SER A 30 -13.10 -29.60 0.82
N GLN A 31 -14.21 -29.28 0.16
CA GLN A 31 -15.39 -28.55 0.63
C GLN A 31 -15.48 -27.05 0.29
N THR A 32 -16.28 -26.81 -0.76
CA THR A 32 -17.09 -25.60 -1.04
C THR A 32 -16.41 -24.26 -0.74
N ALA A 33 -15.46 -23.88 -1.58
CA ALA A 33 -14.94 -22.51 -1.60
C ALA A 33 -15.96 -21.59 -2.29
N ILE A 34 -16.65 -20.76 -1.51
CA ILE A 34 -17.20 -19.51 -2.04
C ILE A 34 -15.99 -18.66 -2.40
N ALA A 35 -15.80 -18.37 -3.68
CA ALA A 35 -14.69 -17.58 -4.16
C ALA A 35 -14.80 -16.16 -3.59
N HIS A 36 -13.93 -15.83 -2.63
CA HIS A 36 -13.76 -14.45 -2.18
C HIS A 36 -12.87 -13.68 -3.16
N PRO A 37 -13.15 -12.38 -3.39
CA PRO A 37 -12.27 -11.48 -4.12
C PRO A 37 -10.92 -11.41 -3.40
N GLY A 38 -9.92 -12.15 -3.90
CA GLY A 38 -8.63 -12.35 -3.22
C GLY A 38 -8.17 -13.81 -3.10
N SER A 39 -8.93 -14.78 -3.61
CA SER A 39 -8.51 -16.19 -3.64
C SER A 39 -7.99 -16.61 -5.02
N LEU A 40 -6.74 -17.09 -5.08
CA LEU A 40 -6.20 -17.79 -6.24
C LEU A 40 -6.26 -19.29 -5.90
N TRP A 41 -7.08 -20.04 -6.63
CA TRP A 41 -7.25 -21.50 -6.44
C TRP A 41 -7.71 -21.92 -5.03
N GLY A 42 -8.54 -21.10 -4.37
CA GLY A 42 -9.01 -21.36 -3.00
C GLY A 42 -7.98 -21.06 -1.90
N ILE A 43 -6.80 -20.57 -2.27
CA ILE A 43 -5.81 -20.06 -1.32
C ILE A 43 -6.04 -18.56 -1.16
N ASP A 44 -6.31 -18.15 0.07
CA ASP A 44 -6.37 -16.74 0.46
C ASP A 44 -4.98 -16.10 0.31
N LEU A 45 -4.87 -15.15 -0.63
CA LEU A 45 -3.63 -14.44 -0.91
C LEU A 45 -3.10 -13.65 0.30
N SER A 46 -4.01 -13.19 1.17
CA SER A 46 -3.62 -12.47 2.38
C SER A 46 -2.89 -13.39 3.36
N SER A 47 -3.33 -14.64 3.49
CA SER A 47 -2.67 -15.69 4.25
C SER A 47 -1.27 -16.02 3.71
N VAL A 48 -1.09 -16.10 2.38
CA VAL A 48 0.23 -16.40 1.77
C VAL A 48 1.22 -15.26 1.97
N VAL A 49 0.79 -14.02 1.74
CA VAL A 49 1.61 -12.82 1.98
C VAL A 49 1.99 -12.73 3.47
N ALA A 50 1.02 -12.93 4.37
CA ALA A 50 1.26 -12.94 5.81
C ALA A 50 2.26 -14.03 6.24
N LEU A 51 2.12 -15.26 5.75
CA LEU A 51 3.03 -16.38 6.09
C LEU A 51 4.45 -16.14 5.57
N ARG A 52 4.60 -15.66 4.33
CA ARG A 52 5.92 -15.40 3.74
C ARG A 52 6.63 -14.26 4.48
N ASP A 53 5.91 -13.20 4.81
CA ASP A 53 6.47 -12.04 5.49
C ASP A 53 6.76 -12.34 6.96
N GLN A 54 5.92 -13.13 7.64
CA GLN A 54 6.20 -13.63 9.00
C GLN A 54 7.44 -14.52 9.05
N ALA A 55 7.60 -15.44 8.09
CA ALA A 55 8.80 -16.28 8.00
C ALA A 55 10.06 -15.44 7.74
N ARG A 56 9.96 -14.39 6.93
CA ARG A 56 11.07 -13.47 6.66
C ARG A 56 11.42 -12.65 7.90
N ILE A 57 10.45 -11.99 8.55
CA ILE A 57 10.67 -11.21 9.78
C ILE A 57 11.26 -12.09 10.88
N ALA A 58 10.76 -13.32 11.06
CA ALA A 58 11.31 -14.27 12.04
C ALA A 58 12.77 -14.64 11.74
N ALA A 59 13.13 -14.83 10.46
CA ALA A 59 14.50 -15.08 10.03
C ALA A 59 15.43 -13.86 10.20
N TYR A 60 14.92 -12.64 10.06
CA TYR A 60 15.71 -11.42 10.30
C TYR A 60 15.90 -11.15 11.80
N ARG A 61 14.86 -11.32 12.62
CA ARG A 61 14.96 -11.19 14.08
C ARG A 61 15.91 -12.19 14.69
N SER A 62 15.97 -13.41 14.16
CA SER A 62 16.94 -14.42 14.60
C SER A 62 18.38 -14.12 14.14
N ALA A 63 18.56 -13.29 13.10
CA ALA A 63 19.87 -12.89 12.59
C ALA A 63 20.46 -11.66 13.33
N GLY A 64 19.70 -10.98 14.18
CA GLY A 64 20.21 -9.86 15.01
C GLY A 64 20.76 -8.67 14.19
N ALA A 65 20.19 -8.41 13.00
CA ALA A 65 20.70 -7.38 12.11
C ALA A 65 20.55 -5.96 12.72
N PRO A 66 21.60 -5.12 12.69
CA PRO A 66 21.66 -3.81 13.35
C PRO A 66 20.98 -2.69 12.52
N GLY A 67 19.77 -2.95 11.99
CA GLY A 67 19.04 -1.94 11.23
C GLY A 67 18.51 -0.80 12.10
N GLU A 68 18.25 0.35 11.48
CA GLU A 68 17.53 1.43 12.15
C GLU A 68 16.11 0.98 12.52
N ARG A 69 15.47 1.67 13.47
CA ARG A 69 14.09 1.37 13.90
C ARG A 69 13.24 2.63 13.78
N LEU A 70 12.03 2.45 13.27
CA LEU A 70 10.96 3.44 13.39
C LEU A 70 10.26 3.25 14.74
N ASN A 71 9.76 4.33 15.31
CA ASN A 71 9.20 4.36 16.67
C ASN A 71 7.71 4.02 16.68
N ARG A 72 6.95 4.50 15.68
CA ARG A 72 5.48 4.38 15.61
C ARG A 72 5.03 3.56 14.41
N VAL A 73 5.66 3.73 13.26
CA VAL A 73 5.30 3.04 12.02
C VAL A 73 5.92 1.65 11.98
N SER A 74 5.08 0.62 12.07
CA SER A 74 5.49 -0.79 12.07
C SER A 74 5.04 -1.54 10.82
N THR A 75 3.93 -1.12 10.21
CA THR A 75 3.34 -1.73 9.02
C THR A 75 3.03 -0.68 7.97
N ILE A 76 3.58 -0.86 6.77
CA ILE A 76 3.34 0.01 5.63
C ILE A 76 2.71 -0.81 4.52
N VAL A 77 1.63 -0.30 3.93
CA VAL A 77 1.04 -0.87 2.73
C VAL A 77 1.33 0.04 1.54
N LEU A 78 1.97 -0.52 0.53
CA LEU A 78 2.20 0.11 -0.77
C LEU A 78 1.17 -0.42 -1.75
N ASP A 79 0.43 0.47 -2.38
CA ASP A 79 -0.53 0.13 -3.42
C ASP A 79 0.01 0.57 -4.79
N PRO A 80 0.60 -0.34 -5.59
CA PRO A 80 0.95 -0.01 -6.96
C PRO A 80 -0.34 0.21 -7.77
N GLY A 81 -0.59 1.45 -8.18
CA GLY A 81 -1.76 1.84 -8.95
C GLY A 81 -1.96 0.98 -10.21
N HIS A 82 -3.21 0.85 -10.65
CA HIS A 82 -3.60 0.11 -11.86
C HIS A 82 -3.25 -1.40 -11.79
N GLY A 83 -3.05 -2.05 -12.95
CA GLY A 83 -2.73 -3.47 -13.05
C GLY A 83 -3.74 -4.26 -13.87
N GLY A 84 -3.30 -5.38 -14.44
CA GLY A 84 -4.09 -6.22 -15.34
C GLY A 84 -4.56 -5.44 -16.56
N ASP A 85 -5.87 -5.40 -16.76
CA ASP A 85 -6.48 -4.72 -17.92
C ASP A 85 -6.39 -3.19 -17.82
N ASN A 86 -6.26 -2.65 -16.60
CA ASN A 86 -6.05 -1.23 -16.39
C ASN A 86 -4.56 -0.91 -16.57
N SER A 87 -4.21 -0.30 -17.71
CA SER A 87 -2.83 0.10 -18.00
C SER A 87 -2.38 1.37 -17.28
N GLY A 88 -3.33 2.15 -16.74
CA GLY A 88 -3.10 3.53 -16.33
C GLY A 88 -2.73 4.43 -17.51
N ALA A 89 -2.04 5.53 -17.22
CA ALA A 89 -1.51 6.41 -18.25
C ALA A 89 -0.53 5.70 -19.18
N ILE A 90 -0.53 6.10 -20.45
CA ILE A 90 0.47 5.69 -21.43
C ILE A 90 1.41 6.86 -21.63
N GLY A 91 2.66 6.68 -21.22
CA GLY A 91 3.72 7.66 -21.27
C GLY A 91 4.45 7.76 -22.60
N VAL A 92 5.51 8.55 -22.55
CA VAL A 92 6.53 8.58 -23.60
C VAL A 92 7.05 7.16 -23.88
N ALA A 93 7.35 6.88 -25.15
CA ALA A 93 7.80 5.57 -25.63
C ALA A 93 6.82 4.39 -25.35
N GLY A 94 5.55 4.66 -25.06
CA GLY A 94 4.52 3.64 -24.87
C GLY A 94 4.57 2.93 -23.52
N ILE A 95 5.30 3.49 -22.56
CA ILE A 95 5.42 2.93 -21.21
C ILE A 95 4.10 3.07 -20.47
N ARG A 96 3.64 1.98 -19.87
CA ARG A 96 2.38 1.92 -19.13
C ARG A 96 2.64 2.20 -17.66
N GLU A 97 1.87 3.11 -17.09
CA GLU A 97 1.95 3.50 -15.69
C GLU A 97 1.95 2.30 -14.74
N LYS A 98 1.09 1.30 -14.97
CA LYS A 98 1.00 0.10 -14.14
C LYS A 98 2.32 -0.64 -13.91
N HIS A 99 3.26 -0.56 -14.85
CA HIS A 99 4.58 -1.19 -14.71
C HIS A 99 5.52 -0.33 -13.86
N LEU A 100 5.50 1.00 -14.07
CA LEU A 100 6.31 1.93 -13.29
C LEU A 100 5.86 1.99 -11.83
N THR A 101 4.55 1.97 -11.57
CA THR A 101 4.02 1.94 -10.19
C THR A 101 4.42 0.65 -9.47
N LEU A 102 4.38 -0.49 -10.16
CA LEU A 102 4.83 -1.77 -9.61
C LEU A 102 6.33 -1.75 -9.32
N GLU A 103 7.15 -1.27 -10.27
CA GLU A 103 8.59 -1.15 -10.10
C GLU A 103 8.94 -0.22 -8.92
N LEU A 104 8.30 0.95 -8.83
CA LEU A 104 8.50 1.90 -7.74
C LEU A 104 8.18 1.26 -6.37
N ALA A 105 7.07 0.54 -6.28
CA ALA A 105 6.68 -0.13 -5.03
C ALA A 105 7.68 -1.22 -4.62
N TYR A 106 8.25 -1.97 -5.56
CA TYR A 106 9.29 -2.96 -5.26
C TYR A 106 10.56 -2.29 -4.73
N HIS A 107 11.05 -1.24 -5.40
CA HIS A 107 12.26 -0.53 -4.95
C HIS A 107 12.06 0.17 -3.61
N LEU A 108 10.89 0.77 -3.38
CA LEU A 108 10.55 1.37 -2.09
C LEU A 108 10.47 0.31 -0.99
N ARG A 109 9.82 -0.84 -1.26
CA ARG A 109 9.78 -1.96 -0.32
C ARG A 109 11.19 -2.42 0.05
N GLU A 110 12.06 -2.59 -0.94
CA GLU A 110 13.44 -3.04 -0.72
C GLU A 110 14.23 -2.02 0.11
N ALA A 111 14.14 -0.73 -0.22
CA ALA A 111 14.80 0.33 0.53
C ALA A 111 14.33 0.42 1.99
N ILE A 112 13.01 0.32 2.23
CA ILE A 112 12.46 0.29 3.60
C ILE A 112 12.97 -0.95 4.34
N GLN A 113 12.90 -2.13 3.73
CA GLN A 113 13.30 -3.38 4.38
C GLN A 113 14.82 -3.47 4.64
N GLU A 114 15.64 -2.82 3.81
CA GLU A 114 17.09 -2.73 4.00
C GLU A 114 17.44 -1.83 5.18
N ARG A 115 16.78 -0.67 5.29
CA ARG A 115 17.07 0.32 6.35
C ARG A 115 16.37 0.00 7.68
N TYR A 116 15.12 -0.46 7.61
CA TYR A 116 14.22 -0.72 8.73
C TYR A 116 13.71 -2.18 8.68
N PRO A 117 14.56 -3.17 9.01
CA PRO A 117 14.23 -4.60 8.86
C PRO A 117 13.06 -5.06 9.74
N ASP A 118 12.72 -4.32 10.79
CA ASP A 118 11.56 -4.58 11.66
C ASP A 118 10.23 -4.08 11.08
N VAL A 119 10.26 -3.22 10.05
CA VAL A 119 9.06 -2.68 9.42
C VAL A 119 8.49 -3.69 8.42
N ARG A 120 7.23 -4.07 8.63
CA ARG A 120 6.50 -4.93 7.70
C ARG A 120 5.99 -4.10 6.53
N VAL A 121 6.40 -4.45 5.32
CA VAL A 121 5.94 -3.78 4.09
C VAL A 121 5.15 -4.75 3.22
N VAL A 122 3.86 -4.46 3.05
CA VAL A 122 2.92 -5.24 2.26
C VAL A 122 2.61 -4.50 0.97
N MET A 123 2.49 -5.21 -0.15
CA MET A 123 2.02 -4.63 -1.41
C MET A 123 0.62 -5.14 -1.73
N THR A 124 -0.29 -4.28 -2.24
CA THR A 124 -1.64 -4.73 -2.65
C THR A 124 -1.59 -5.72 -3.82
N ARG A 125 -0.61 -5.56 -4.72
CA ARG A 125 -0.30 -6.52 -5.78
C ARG A 125 1.20 -6.72 -5.95
N TYR A 126 1.62 -7.95 -6.27
CA TYR A 126 3.02 -8.31 -6.53
C TYR A 126 3.28 -8.67 -8.00
N TRP A 127 2.25 -8.74 -8.83
CA TRP A 127 2.33 -8.97 -10.28
C TRP A 127 1.34 -8.08 -11.02
N ASP A 128 1.32 -8.19 -12.34
CA ASP A 128 0.39 -7.47 -13.21
C ASP A 128 -1.01 -8.11 -13.13
N THR A 129 -1.80 -7.71 -12.14
CA THR A 129 -3.17 -8.19 -11.89
C THR A 129 -4.13 -7.03 -11.68
N SER A 130 -5.38 -7.22 -12.08
CA SER A 130 -6.48 -6.30 -11.79
C SER A 130 -6.85 -6.40 -10.30
N LEU A 131 -7.06 -5.25 -9.66
CA LEU A 131 -7.66 -5.10 -8.33
C LEU A 131 -8.57 -3.89 -8.34
N SER A 132 -9.79 -4.04 -7.85
CA SER A 132 -10.74 -2.97 -7.62
C SER A 132 -10.25 -2.02 -6.52
N LEU A 133 -10.75 -0.79 -6.50
CA LEU A 133 -10.37 0.20 -5.48
C LEU A 133 -10.75 -0.26 -4.05
N PRO A 134 -11.94 -0.84 -3.80
CA PRO A 134 -12.29 -1.36 -2.47
C PRO A 134 -11.41 -2.53 -2.00
N GLU A 135 -10.99 -3.42 -2.90
CA GLU A 135 -10.08 -4.53 -2.54
C GLU A 135 -8.74 -4.00 -2.01
N ARG A 136 -8.19 -2.95 -2.62
CA ARG A 136 -6.90 -2.35 -2.24
C ARG A 136 -6.91 -1.83 -0.81
N VAL A 137 -7.93 -1.04 -0.45
CA VAL A 137 -8.08 -0.51 0.91
C VAL A 137 -8.47 -1.60 1.90
N HIS A 138 -9.25 -2.60 1.48
CA HIS A 138 -9.58 -3.75 2.31
C HIS A 138 -8.32 -4.53 2.71
N LEU A 139 -7.40 -4.78 1.77
CA LEU A 139 -6.11 -5.42 2.06
C LEU A 139 -5.29 -4.59 3.04
N ALA A 140 -5.31 -3.26 2.93
CA ALA A 140 -4.60 -2.39 3.87
C ALA A 140 -5.17 -2.46 5.30
N ASN A 141 -6.50 -2.49 5.41
CA ASN A 141 -7.20 -2.65 6.68
C ASN A 141 -6.95 -4.02 7.31
N LEU A 142 -7.00 -5.10 6.53
CA LEU A 142 -6.66 -6.46 6.98
C LEU A 142 -5.21 -6.57 7.44
N ALA A 143 -4.31 -5.88 6.73
CA ALA A 143 -2.92 -5.80 7.12
C ALA A 143 -2.71 -4.95 8.38
N GLN A 144 -3.71 -4.27 8.93
CA GLN A 144 -3.56 -3.35 10.06
C GLN A 144 -2.43 -2.34 9.79
N ALA A 145 -2.44 -1.73 8.61
CA ALA A 145 -1.38 -0.81 8.23
C ALA A 145 -1.36 0.45 9.11
N ASP A 146 -0.17 0.94 9.42
CA ASP A 146 0.04 2.24 10.07
C ASP A 146 0.14 3.36 9.02
N VAL A 147 0.46 3.00 7.76
CA VAL A 147 0.57 3.91 6.62
C VAL A 147 0.10 3.22 5.35
N PHE A 148 -0.70 3.90 4.53
CA PHE A 148 -1.08 3.46 3.18
C PHE A 148 -0.63 4.46 2.11
N LEU A 149 0.20 4.02 1.17
CA LEU A 149 0.67 4.81 0.03
C LEU A 149 0.18 4.20 -1.28
N SER A 150 -0.77 4.84 -1.96
CA SER A 150 -1.16 4.49 -3.33
C SER A 150 -0.26 5.24 -4.32
N LEU A 151 0.54 4.49 -5.08
CA LEU A 151 1.63 5.02 -5.90
C LEU A 151 1.19 5.12 -7.36
N HIS A 152 1.30 6.32 -7.92
CA HIS A 152 0.84 6.69 -9.24
C HIS A 152 1.83 7.62 -9.98
N TYR A 153 1.62 7.73 -11.29
CA TYR A 153 2.24 8.76 -12.12
C TYR A 153 1.16 9.47 -12.94
N ASN A 154 1.16 10.79 -12.85
CA ASN A 154 0.10 11.61 -13.38
C ASN A 154 0.09 11.61 -14.91
N ALA A 155 -1.02 12.07 -15.47
CA ALA A 155 -1.17 12.32 -16.89
C ALA A 155 -2.00 13.57 -17.15
N ALA A 156 -1.66 14.28 -18.22
CA ALA A 156 -2.43 15.42 -18.68
C ALA A 156 -2.73 15.28 -20.18
N VAL A 157 -3.92 15.73 -20.57
CA VAL A 157 -4.35 15.79 -21.99
C VAL A 157 -3.40 16.65 -22.82
N HIS A 158 -2.82 17.68 -22.21
CA HIS A 158 -1.79 18.50 -22.81
C HIS A 158 -0.46 18.24 -22.13
N ASN A 159 0.59 18.05 -22.93
CA ASN A 159 1.95 17.73 -22.51
C ASN A 159 2.71 18.88 -21.81
N ARG A 160 1.98 19.78 -21.14
CA ARG A 160 2.51 20.96 -20.44
C ARG A 160 2.53 20.80 -18.93
N ALA A 161 1.74 19.88 -18.38
CA ALA A 161 1.73 19.65 -16.94
C ALA A 161 2.98 18.84 -16.55
N VAL A 162 3.63 19.29 -15.49
CA VAL A 162 4.87 18.74 -14.96
C VAL A 162 4.83 18.89 -13.43
N GLY A 163 5.55 18.05 -12.71
CA GLY A 163 5.67 18.11 -11.27
C GLY A 163 4.96 17.00 -10.52
N TYR A 164 5.15 17.00 -9.21
CA TYR A 164 4.62 16.00 -8.28
C TYR A 164 3.55 16.61 -7.37
N GLU A 165 2.56 15.79 -7.00
CA GLU A 165 1.47 16.16 -6.10
C GLU A 165 1.09 14.97 -5.22
N THR A 166 0.58 15.28 -4.03
CA THR A 166 0.10 14.27 -3.09
C THR A 166 -1.32 14.59 -2.69
N PHE A 167 -2.19 13.58 -2.71
CA PHE A 167 -3.59 13.71 -2.36
C PHE A 167 -3.94 12.91 -1.12
N TYR A 168 -4.86 13.44 -0.32
CA TYR A 168 -5.59 12.69 0.68
C TYR A 168 -7.09 12.87 0.47
N LEU A 169 -7.89 12.06 1.16
CA LEU A 169 -9.34 12.03 0.98
C LEU A 169 -9.98 13.35 1.45
N ARG A 170 -10.97 13.87 0.73
CA ARG A 170 -11.75 15.02 1.22
C ARG A 170 -12.57 14.59 2.45
N PRO A 171 -12.74 15.46 3.47
CA PRO A 171 -13.45 15.10 4.71
C PRO A 171 -14.87 14.54 4.47
N GLN A 172 -15.59 15.12 3.52
CA GLN A 172 -16.96 14.71 3.17
C GLN A 172 -17.06 13.31 2.53
N ASP A 173 -15.96 12.78 2.00
CA ASP A 173 -15.91 11.49 1.30
C ASP A 173 -15.32 10.37 2.20
N VAL A 174 -15.07 10.66 3.49
CA VAL A 174 -14.52 9.70 4.47
C VAL A 174 -15.49 8.58 4.78
N THR A 175 -16.80 8.82 4.61
CA THR A 175 -17.81 7.77 4.68
C THR A 175 -17.77 6.94 3.40
N PRO A 176 -17.76 5.59 3.50
CA PRO A 176 -18.00 4.76 2.34
C PRO A 176 -19.36 5.15 1.77
N GLU A 177 -19.42 5.57 0.50
CA GLU A 177 -20.71 5.66 -0.16
C GLU A 177 -21.38 4.29 -0.10
N PRO A 178 -22.70 4.21 0.18
CA PRO A 178 -23.40 2.94 0.08
C PRO A 178 -23.14 2.37 -1.32
N ALA A 179 -22.77 1.09 -1.40
CA ALA A 179 -22.57 0.42 -2.68
C ALA A 179 -23.79 0.69 -3.58
N PRO A 180 -23.62 0.90 -4.90
CA PRO A 180 -24.76 0.98 -5.79
C PRO A 180 -25.57 -0.30 -5.58
N VAL A 181 -26.78 -0.15 -5.07
CA VAL A 181 -27.71 -1.27 -4.97
C VAL A 181 -27.94 -1.69 -6.41
N GLU A 182 -27.48 -2.89 -6.80
CA GLU A 182 -27.90 -3.45 -8.08
C GLU A 182 -29.43 -3.49 -8.04
N GLU A 183 -30.05 -2.67 -8.88
CA GLU A 183 -31.49 -2.48 -8.95
C GLU A 183 -32.10 -3.77 -9.52
N HIS A 184 -32.24 -4.79 -8.68
CA HIS A 184 -33.21 -5.84 -8.90
C HIS A 184 -34.57 -5.25 -8.61
N THR A 185 -35.20 -4.81 -9.70
CA THR A 185 -36.61 -4.44 -9.75
C THR A 185 -37.45 -5.56 -9.15
N ASP A 186 -38.02 -5.32 -7.98
CA ASP A 186 -39.39 -5.71 -7.71
C ASP A 186 -40.00 -4.68 -6.76
N HIS A 187 -40.99 -3.98 -7.30
CA HIS A 187 -41.73 -2.90 -6.66
C HIS A 187 -42.47 -3.41 -5.42
N HIS A 188 -42.36 -2.69 -4.29
CA HIS A 188 -43.50 -2.37 -3.43
C HIS A 188 -43.18 -1.17 -2.50
N ASP A 189 -43.69 -0.02 -2.91
CA ASP A 189 -44.35 1.03 -2.12
C ASP A 189 -43.78 1.46 -0.75
N ALA A 190 -43.17 2.67 -0.69
CA ALA A 190 -43.73 3.86 -0.01
C ALA A 190 -42.65 4.93 0.31
N SER A 191 -42.84 6.11 -0.32
CA SER A 191 -42.48 7.52 0.00
C SER A 191 -41.45 7.92 1.11
N PRO A 192 -40.81 9.11 0.96
CA PRO A 192 -39.53 9.47 1.59
C PRO A 192 -39.69 9.95 3.04
N ILE A 193 -38.84 9.44 3.93
CA ILE A 193 -38.61 10.04 5.24
C ILE A 193 -37.14 10.48 5.30
N GLU A 194 -36.99 11.73 4.93
CA GLU A 194 -35.92 12.64 5.31
C GLU A 194 -35.85 12.70 6.85
N GLY A 195 -34.67 12.45 7.40
CA GLY A 195 -34.29 12.85 8.77
C GLY A 195 -35.17 12.40 9.93
N ALA A 196 -35.07 11.14 10.36
CA ALA A 196 -35.09 10.76 11.78
C ALA A 196 -35.06 9.23 11.95
N ARG A 197 -33.94 8.72 12.49
CA ARG A 197 -34.01 7.58 13.40
C ARG A 197 -32.94 7.71 14.46
N LEU A 198 -33.14 8.69 15.35
CA LEU A 198 -32.84 8.49 16.76
C LEU A 198 -33.88 7.49 17.28
N VAL A 199 -33.40 6.35 17.79
CA VAL A 199 -33.96 5.52 18.88
C VAL A 199 -33.28 4.14 18.79
N GLY A 200 -32.29 3.94 19.67
CA GLY A 200 -31.64 2.64 19.87
C GLY A 200 -30.35 2.70 20.68
N GLN A 201 -30.46 2.75 22.01
CA GLN A 201 -29.42 2.42 23.01
C GLN A 201 -28.26 3.42 23.22
N HIS A 202 -28.05 3.82 24.48
CA HIS A 202 -26.96 4.71 24.91
C HIS A 202 -25.53 4.20 24.59
N GLY A 203 -25.40 2.96 24.11
CA GLY A 203 -24.13 2.41 23.59
C GLY A 203 -23.83 2.82 22.14
N ASP A 204 -24.84 3.10 21.33
CA ASP A 204 -24.68 3.37 19.89
C ASP A 204 -24.15 4.79 19.63
N ASP A 205 -24.54 5.76 20.47
CA ASP A 205 -24.05 7.14 20.38
C ASP A 205 -22.55 7.23 20.69
N LEU A 206 -22.06 6.48 21.67
CA LEU A 206 -20.63 6.42 22.01
C LEU A 206 -19.82 5.72 20.92
N VAL A 207 -20.33 4.62 20.36
CA VAL A 207 -19.70 3.91 19.24
C VAL A 207 -19.66 4.82 18.00
N PHE A 208 -20.72 5.60 17.76
CA PHE A 208 -20.78 6.57 16.67
C PHE A 208 -19.76 7.71 16.86
N ILE A 209 -19.75 8.36 18.03
CA ILE A 209 -18.78 9.42 18.37
C ILE A 209 -17.34 8.91 18.26
N GLN A 210 -17.05 7.71 18.78
CA GLN A 210 -15.72 7.12 18.69
C GLN A 210 -15.28 6.90 17.24
N ARG A 211 -16.19 6.43 16.37
CA ARG A 211 -15.91 6.21 14.95
C ARG A 211 -15.66 7.53 14.22
N ASP A 212 -16.41 8.58 14.54
CA ASP A 212 -16.20 9.91 13.95
C ASP A 212 -14.88 10.54 14.41
N LEU A 213 -14.52 10.39 15.69
CA LEU A 213 -13.22 10.84 16.21
C LEU A 213 -12.06 10.10 15.55
N ILE A 214 -12.14 8.77 15.40
CA ILE A 214 -11.12 7.98 14.72
C ILE A 214 -10.99 8.46 13.27
N ARG A 215 -12.09 8.64 12.55
CA ARG A 215 -12.08 9.13 11.16
C ARG A 215 -11.47 10.52 11.02
N ALA A 216 -11.84 11.44 11.89
CA ALA A 216 -11.28 12.80 11.91
C ALA A 216 -9.77 12.76 12.18
N HIS A 217 -9.33 11.94 13.14
CA HIS A 217 -7.92 11.76 13.44
C HIS A 217 -7.15 11.14 12.27
N GLN A 218 -7.67 10.08 11.64
CA GLN A 218 -7.03 9.47 10.46
C GLN A 218 -6.95 10.44 9.28
N HIS A 219 -7.96 11.27 9.11
CA HIS A 219 -7.96 12.32 8.09
C HIS A 219 -6.87 13.38 8.38
N GLU A 220 -6.72 13.83 9.62
CA GLU A 220 -5.64 14.74 10.03
C GLU A 220 -4.26 14.11 9.79
N LEU A 221 -4.06 12.87 10.20
CA LEU A 221 -2.80 12.15 9.98
C LEU A 221 -2.52 11.95 8.48
N SER A 222 -3.54 11.72 7.65
CA SER A 222 -3.39 11.63 6.20
C SER A 222 -2.90 12.95 5.59
N ALA A 223 -3.36 14.09 6.11
CA ALA A 223 -2.86 15.40 5.69
C ALA A 223 -1.38 15.57 6.04
N ARG A 224 -0.96 15.18 7.25
CA ARG A 224 0.44 15.23 7.69
C ARG A 224 1.34 14.30 6.89
N LEU A 225 0.88 13.08 6.62
CA LEU A 225 1.55 12.13 5.74
C LEU A 225 1.71 12.72 4.33
N ALA A 226 0.66 13.34 3.78
CA ALA A 226 0.73 13.97 2.46
C ALA A 226 1.77 15.10 2.42
N HIS A 227 1.84 15.93 3.46
CA HIS A 227 2.87 16.97 3.59
C HIS A 227 4.27 16.39 3.73
N SER A 228 4.44 15.29 4.48
CA SER A 228 5.72 14.59 4.61
C SER A 228 6.21 14.06 3.25
N VAL A 229 5.32 13.47 2.44
CA VAL A 229 5.63 13.04 1.07
C VAL A 229 6.04 14.22 0.20
N GLN A 230 5.27 15.31 0.21
CA GLN A 230 5.56 16.50 -0.59
C GLN A 230 6.91 17.14 -0.21
N ASN A 231 7.25 17.17 1.09
CA ASN A 231 8.53 17.66 1.59
C ASN A 231 9.69 16.74 1.20
N GLY A 232 9.49 15.42 1.26
CA GLY A 232 10.45 14.44 0.76
C GLY A 232 10.76 14.67 -0.73
N PHE A 233 9.73 14.84 -1.56
CA PHE A 233 9.94 15.18 -2.97
C PHE A 233 10.69 16.49 -3.18
N ARG A 234 10.39 17.54 -2.40
CA ARG A 234 11.11 18.82 -2.49
C ARG A 234 12.62 18.68 -2.21
N GLY A 235 13.02 17.76 -1.35
CA GLY A 235 14.42 17.50 -1.01
C GLY A 235 15.19 16.71 -2.06
N HIS A 236 14.51 15.97 -2.94
CA HIS A 236 15.14 14.97 -3.82
C HIS A 236 14.86 15.17 -5.31
N LEU A 237 13.77 15.85 -5.67
CA LEU A 237 13.31 15.98 -7.05
C LEU A 237 13.48 17.41 -7.55
N ASP A 238 14.14 17.55 -8.70
CA ASP A 238 14.19 18.79 -9.46
C ASP A 238 12.99 18.85 -10.42
N SER A 239 11.80 19.11 -9.86
CA SER A 239 10.55 19.29 -10.61
C SER A 239 9.60 20.23 -9.85
N ILE A 240 8.46 20.55 -10.45
CA ILE A 240 7.48 21.47 -9.85
C ILE A 240 6.80 20.80 -8.65
N ASP A 241 6.88 21.45 -7.49
CA ASP A 241 6.07 21.17 -6.32
C ASP A 241 4.63 21.67 -6.55
N ARG A 242 3.69 20.76 -6.79
CA ARG A 242 2.27 21.10 -7.03
C ARG A 242 1.41 21.08 -5.77
N GLY A 243 2.05 20.87 -4.62
CA GLY A 243 1.45 20.88 -3.30
C GLY A 243 0.64 19.63 -2.95
N VAL A 244 0.11 19.70 -1.73
CA VAL A 244 -0.84 18.74 -1.17
C VAL A 244 -2.26 19.15 -1.53
N LYS A 245 -3.11 18.18 -1.88
CA LYS A 245 -4.49 18.40 -2.31
C LYS A 245 -5.44 17.42 -1.65
N GLN A 246 -6.73 17.76 -1.64
CA GLN A 246 -7.78 16.84 -1.27
C GLN A 246 -8.62 16.46 -2.49
N ALA A 247 -8.94 15.18 -2.66
CA ALA A 247 -9.83 14.72 -3.72
C ALA A 247 -10.58 13.44 -3.34
N ASN A 248 -11.63 13.09 -4.10
CA ASN A 248 -12.43 11.88 -3.87
C ASN A 248 -11.80 10.65 -4.54
N PHE A 249 -10.63 10.24 -4.07
CA PHE A 249 -10.00 9.02 -4.55
C PHE A 249 -10.65 7.79 -3.92
N GLY A 250 -11.31 6.96 -4.73
CA GLY A 250 -12.00 5.75 -4.27
C GLY A 250 -11.09 4.77 -3.51
N VAL A 251 -9.79 4.76 -3.81
CA VAL A 251 -8.79 3.92 -3.13
C VAL A 251 -8.50 4.34 -1.68
N LEU A 252 -8.90 5.56 -1.29
CA LEU A 252 -8.71 6.08 0.06
C LEU A 252 -9.97 5.91 0.94
N ARG A 253 -11.13 5.60 0.34
CA ARG A 253 -12.41 5.50 1.07
C ARG A 253 -12.40 4.30 2.00
N GLY A 254 -12.75 4.52 3.27
CA GLY A 254 -12.80 3.45 4.26
C GLY A 254 -11.44 2.96 4.76
N ALA A 255 -10.36 3.69 4.50
CA ALA A 255 -9.07 3.44 5.11
C ALA A 255 -9.14 3.68 6.63
N HIS A 256 -8.60 2.76 7.42
CA HIS A 256 -8.55 2.86 8.89
C HIS A 256 -7.21 3.44 9.41
N MET A 257 -6.37 3.89 8.50
CA MET A 257 -5.03 4.42 8.73
C MET A 257 -4.79 5.69 7.88
N PRO A 258 -3.71 6.44 8.13
CA PRO A 258 -3.30 7.54 7.27
C PRO A 258 -3.05 7.04 5.85
N ALA A 259 -3.72 7.64 4.87
CA ALA A 259 -3.77 7.13 3.51
C ALA A 259 -3.64 8.26 2.48
N VAL A 260 -2.73 8.09 1.52
CA VAL A 260 -2.47 9.08 0.47
C VAL A 260 -2.34 8.46 -0.92
N VAL A 261 -2.70 9.23 -1.94
CA VAL A 261 -2.32 8.98 -3.35
C VAL A 261 -1.12 9.86 -3.68
N VAL A 262 -0.07 9.25 -4.20
CA VAL A 262 1.19 9.89 -4.56
C VAL A 262 1.31 9.93 -6.07
N GLU A 263 1.34 11.14 -6.65
CA GLU A 263 1.61 11.36 -8.07
C GLU A 263 3.06 11.83 -8.25
N ALA A 264 3.95 10.90 -8.60
CA ALA A 264 5.39 11.14 -8.60
C ALA A 264 5.94 11.84 -9.87
N GLY A 265 5.07 12.48 -10.67
CA GLY A 265 5.43 13.16 -11.91
C GLY A 265 4.45 12.86 -13.06
N PHE A 266 4.46 13.68 -14.12
CA PHE A 266 3.60 13.51 -15.29
C PHE A 266 4.27 12.62 -16.34
N LEU A 267 3.79 11.38 -16.44
CA LEU A 267 4.28 10.37 -17.37
C LEU A 267 4.10 10.75 -18.86
N THR A 268 3.13 11.62 -19.13
CA THR A 268 2.77 12.10 -20.47
C THR A 268 3.58 13.31 -20.94
N HIS A 269 4.34 13.96 -20.04
CA HIS A 269 5.20 15.09 -20.42
C HIS A 269 6.48 14.59 -21.11
N PRO A 270 6.90 15.14 -22.27
CA PRO A 270 8.06 14.68 -23.03
C PRO A 270 9.35 14.55 -22.19
N ASP A 271 9.73 15.64 -21.51
CA ASP A 271 10.98 15.66 -20.75
C ASP A 271 10.86 14.96 -19.40
N GLU A 272 9.81 15.24 -18.61
CA GLU A 272 9.61 14.59 -17.31
C GLU A 272 9.33 13.10 -17.46
N GLY A 273 8.46 12.69 -18.38
CA GLY A 273 8.22 11.27 -18.69
C GLY A 273 9.49 10.52 -19.08
N SER A 274 10.40 11.16 -19.82
CA SER A 274 11.71 10.58 -20.14
C SER A 274 12.62 10.48 -18.92
N ARG A 275 12.55 11.42 -17.98
CA ARG A 275 13.28 11.32 -16.70
C ARG A 275 12.71 10.24 -15.80
N LEU A 276 11.38 10.08 -15.73
CA LEU A 276 10.71 9.07 -14.90
C LEU A 276 11.15 7.63 -15.23
N ILE A 277 11.60 7.39 -16.46
CA ILE A 277 12.07 6.08 -16.92
C ILE A 277 13.57 5.88 -16.70
N GLU A 278 14.30 6.91 -16.24
CA GLU A 278 15.69 6.79 -15.84
C GLU A 278 15.81 6.18 -14.44
N ARG A 279 16.68 5.18 -14.30
CA ARG A 279 16.92 4.52 -13.00
C ARG A 279 17.37 5.51 -11.92
N ALA A 280 18.22 6.47 -12.28
CA ALA A 280 18.71 7.48 -11.35
C ALA A 280 17.58 8.37 -10.82
N HIS A 281 16.59 8.72 -11.66
CA HIS A 281 15.44 9.50 -11.23
C HIS A 281 14.52 8.66 -10.32
N ARG A 282 14.21 7.41 -10.70
CA ARG A 282 13.40 6.52 -9.85
C ARG A 282 14.03 6.29 -8.47
N GLN A 283 15.35 6.18 -8.39
CA GLN A 283 16.03 6.09 -7.09
C GLN A 283 15.82 7.34 -6.25
N ARG A 284 15.80 8.54 -6.84
CA ARG A 284 15.49 9.78 -6.11
C ARG A 284 14.05 9.79 -5.59
N VAL A 285 13.08 9.28 -6.37
CA VAL A 285 11.69 9.12 -5.92
C VAL A 285 11.62 8.15 -4.73
N VAL A 286 12.35 7.03 -4.78
CA VAL A 286 12.41 6.06 -3.68
C VAL A 286 13.00 6.69 -2.41
N ASN A 287 14.13 7.40 -2.53
CA ASN A 287 14.76 8.07 -1.39
C ASN A 287 13.84 9.15 -0.80
N ALA A 288 13.14 9.91 -1.64
CA ALA A 288 12.17 10.91 -1.22
C ALA A 288 11.03 10.30 -0.38
N LEU A 289 10.48 9.17 -0.82
CA LEU A 289 9.40 8.47 -0.12
C LEU A 289 9.89 7.81 1.17
N LEU A 290 11.11 7.29 1.18
CA LEU A 290 11.74 6.77 2.40
C LEU A 290 11.90 7.88 3.44
N ASP A 291 12.46 9.02 3.06
CA ASP A 291 12.61 10.17 3.96
C ASP A 291 11.26 10.71 4.44
N ALA A 292 10.24 10.70 3.57
CA ALA A 292 8.88 11.07 3.96
C ALA A 292 8.30 10.16 5.05
N ILE A 293 8.49 8.85 4.96
CA ILE A 293 8.05 7.88 5.98
C ILE A 293 8.77 8.13 7.30
N VAL A 294 10.08 8.37 7.27
CA VAL A 294 10.90 8.65 8.46
C VAL A 294 10.46 9.95 9.14
N ASN A 295 10.26 11.01 8.36
CA ASN A 295 9.81 12.29 8.90
C ASN A 295 8.41 12.18 9.50
N PHE A 296 7.50 11.43 8.84
CA PHE A 296 6.17 11.17 9.36
C PHE A 296 6.20 10.38 10.67
N ASP A 297 7.05 9.36 10.79
CA ASP A 297 7.24 8.58 12.02
C ASP A 297 7.71 9.45 13.19
N ALA A 298 8.71 10.31 12.97
CA ALA A 298 9.19 11.27 13.97
C ALA A 298 8.10 12.28 14.37
N GLU A 299 7.30 12.73 13.40
CA GLU A 299 6.16 13.60 13.63
C GLU A 299 5.06 12.96 14.49
N LEU A 300 4.83 11.65 14.35
CA LEU A 300 3.89 10.91 15.20
C LEU A 300 4.37 10.78 16.65
N GLU A 301 5.69 10.78 16.88
CA GLU A 301 6.28 10.72 18.21
C GLU A 301 6.00 12.02 19.00
N HIS A 302 6.25 13.19 18.40
CA HIS A 302 6.11 14.48 19.09
C HIS A 302 4.68 14.82 19.52
N VAL A 303 3.64 14.36 18.81
CA VAL A 303 2.24 14.63 19.20
C VAL A 303 1.84 13.98 20.51
N LEU A 304 2.51 12.89 20.90
CA LEU A 304 2.21 12.17 22.14
C LEU A 304 2.98 12.74 23.34
N ASP A 305 4.08 13.45 23.10
CA ASP A 305 4.84 14.14 24.16
C ASP A 305 4.21 15.49 24.56
N ASP A 306 3.40 16.09 23.67
CA ASP A 306 2.71 17.37 23.87
C ASP A 306 1.27 17.23 24.43
N GLN A 307 0.84 16.03 24.84
CA GLN A 307 -0.44 15.87 25.57
C GLN A 307 -0.21 16.12 27.08
N PRO A 308 -0.89 17.13 27.69
CA PRO A 308 -0.71 17.48 29.10
C PRO A 308 -1.21 16.43 30.10
#